data_AF-A0A2V8NM11-F1
#
_entry.id   AF-A0A2V8NM11-F1
#
_cell.length_a   1.000
_cell.length_b   1.000
_cell.length_c   1.000
_cell.angle_alpha   90.00
_cell.angle_beta   90.00
_cell.angle_gamma   90.00
#
_symmetry.space_group_name_H-M   'P 1'
#
loop_
_entity.id
_entity.type
_entity.pdbx_description
1 polymer ?
#
loop_
_entity_poly.entity_id
_entity_poly.type
_entity_poly.pdbx_seq_one_letter_code
_entity_poly.pdbx_strand_id
1 'polypeptide(L)'
;SQIGWPAPRDAGAAIDDSEYDLAVISGLWHVSREEARGRGRYLLTANASLARSLRTRAGRWRRLWTDGDGVVALSDPNVIEALARHRPTARPYSATALQQFAVCPYRFVLYSIHRIARRLETVAIERMDALTRGSLVHETQFRLLSELRALGLLPIHSGNLSRVVIIADRVFDEMAERYREELAPAIPRIWDSQIEDIRWDLRGWLREMSQPANAAWTPRWFELSFGLPMAREKDPDSRNDPVELAGGMRVRGAIDMVEEKAGRIRITDHKTGKAPAQPPGLTGHGEVLQPVLYAQAAEALLARPAESARLFFCTERGGYQSFEIAIDDVARESLRKVIMLIDRSILDGFLPAAPREGACAYCDYRLICGPYEETRIHRKASDRLAVLDELRETP
;
A
#
# COMPACT_ATOMS: atom_id res chain seq x y z
N SER A 1 -18.33 37.64 -16.57
CA SER A 1 -17.76 36.61 -15.70
C SER A 1 -17.51 35.35 -16.52
N GLN A 2 -16.33 34.72 -16.40
CA GLN A 2 -16.17 33.32 -16.82
C GLN A 2 -16.85 32.47 -15.74
N ILE A 3 -17.70 31.51 -16.13
CA ILE A 3 -18.35 30.63 -15.15
C ILE A 3 -17.25 29.88 -14.40
N GLY A 4 -17.16 30.07 -13.08
CA GLY A 4 -16.17 29.43 -12.21
C GLY A 4 -14.82 30.16 -12.06
N TRP A 5 -14.64 31.37 -12.63
CA TRP A 5 -13.45 32.20 -12.35
C TRP A 5 -13.76 33.20 -11.23
N PRO A 6 -13.00 33.22 -10.12
CA PRO A 6 -13.37 33.99 -8.93
C PRO A 6 -13.00 35.47 -8.99
N ALA A 7 -12.35 35.96 -10.06
CA ALA A 7 -11.88 37.34 -10.17
C ALA A 7 -12.58 38.14 -11.30
N PRO A 8 -12.64 39.48 -11.21
CA PRO A 8 -13.17 40.34 -12.27
C PRO A 8 -12.32 40.27 -13.55
N ARG A 9 -12.88 40.73 -14.68
CA ARG A 9 -12.14 40.86 -15.95
C ARG A 9 -11.15 42.01 -15.93
N ASP A 10 -11.52 43.10 -15.26
CA ASP A 10 -10.68 44.27 -15.07
C ASP A 10 -9.99 44.17 -13.70
N ALA A 11 -8.65 44.21 -13.70
CA ALA A 11 -7.87 44.18 -12.48
C ALA A 11 -8.12 45.42 -11.60
N GLY A 12 -8.51 46.57 -12.20
CA GLY A 12 -8.87 47.77 -11.46
C GLY A 12 -10.16 47.65 -10.63
N ALA A 13 -10.98 46.63 -10.92
CA ALA A 13 -12.21 46.32 -10.18
C ALA A 13 -12.02 45.23 -9.11
N ALA A 14 -10.79 44.73 -8.92
CA ALA A 14 -10.48 43.73 -7.90
C ALA A 14 -10.63 44.33 -6.49
N ILE A 15 -11.20 43.56 -5.58
CA ILE A 15 -11.40 43.99 -4.18
C ILE A 15 -10.24 43.62 -3.25
N ASP A 16 -9.35 42.73 -3.69
CA ASP A 16 -8.15 42.33 -2.96
C ASP A 16 -6.99 41.95 -3.91
N ASP A 17 -5.80 41.73 -3.34
CA ASP A 17 -4.60 41.38 -4.09
C ASP A 17 -4.74 40.03 -4.84
N SER A 18 -5.50 39.08 -4.30
CA SER A 18 -5.67 37.76 -4.93
C SER A 18 -6.54 37.86 -6.18
N GLU A 19 -7.62 38.64 -6.12
CA GLU A 19 -8.45 38.96 -7.28
C GLU A 19 -7.68 39.77 -8.32
N TYR A 20 -6.88 40.75 -7.90
CA TYR A 20 -6.04 41.53 -8.80
C TYR A 20 -5.07 40.62 -9.57
N ASP A 21 -4.36 39.75 -8.86
CA ASP A 21 -3.41 38.80 -9.44
C ASP A 21 -4.09 37.87 -10.45
N LEU A 22 -5.25 37.33 -10.09
CA LEU A 22 -6.04 36.45 -10.97
C LEU A 22 -6.57 37.19 -12.21
N ALA A 23 -7.05 38.43 -12.06
CA ALA A 23 -7.50 39.25 -13.17
C ALA A 23 -6.35 39.55 -14.16
N VAL A 24 -5.17 39.92 -13.63
CA VAL A 24 -3.96 40.11 -14.44
C VAL A 24 -3.58 38.84 -15.17
N ILE A 25 -3.49 37.70 -14.48
CA ILE A 25 -3.12 36.41 -15.08
C ILE A 25 -4.13 35.99 -16.16
N SER A 26 -5.43 36.18 -15.92
CA SER A 26 -6.47 35.87 -16.89
C SER A 26 -6.28 36.67 -18.18
N GLY A 27 -5.95 37.96 -18.08
CA GLY A 27 -5.66 38.80 -19.24
C GLY A 27 -4.47 38.30 -20.06
N LEU A 28 -3.45 37.73 -19.38
CA LEU A 28 -2.26 37.21 -20.05
C LEU A 28 -2.52 35.97 -20.92
N TRP A 29 -3.63 35.25 -20.72
CA TRP A 29 -4.00 34.10 -21.57
C TRP A 29 -4.58 34.53 -22.93
N HIS A 30 -4.97 35.79 -23.07
CA HIS A 30 -5.63 36.31 -24.27
C HIS A 30 -4.69 37.13 -25.17
N VAL A 31 -3.43 37.29 -24.79
CA VAL A 31 -2.41 38.04 -25.56
C VAL A 31 -1.30 37.11 -26.07
N SER A 32 -0.47 37.62 -26.99
CA SER A 32 0.65 36.84 -27.52
C SER A 32 1.67 36.51 -26.43
N ARG A 33 2.46 35.46 -26.63
CA ARG A 33 3.52 35.06 -25.68
C ARG A 33 4.58 36.16 -25.49
N GLU A 34 4.87 36.93 -26.54
CA GLU A 34 5.79 38.06 -26.48
C GLU A 34 5.24 39.18 -25.63
N GLU A 35 3.94 39.50 -25.79
CA GLU A 35 3.28 40.54 -25.01
C GLU A 35 3.11 40.12 -23.53
N ALA A 36 2.80 38.85 -23.27
CA ALA A 36 2.67 38.32 -21.91
C ALA A 36 4.02 38.24 -21.16
N ARG A 37 5.15 38.26 -21.88
CA ARG A 37 6.47 37.97 -21.32
C ARG A 37 6.83 38.98 -20.23
N GLY A 38 7.10 38.48 -19.03
CA GLY A 38 7.55 39.29 -17.89
C GLY A 38 6.45 40.00 -17.12
N ARG A 39 5.22 40.09 -17.64
CA ARG A 39 4.09 40.77 -16.96
C ARG A 39 3.68 40.09 -15.64
N GLY A 40 3.93 38.80 -15.48
CA GLY A 40 3.73 38.07 -14.21
C GLY A 40 4.96 38.04 -13.27
N ARG A 41 6.04 38.79 -13.56
CA ARG A 41 7.28 38.72 -12.76
C ARG A 41 7.09 39.15 -11.32
N TYR A 42 6.18 40.09 -11.05
CA TYR A 42 5.90 40.61 -9.72
C TYR A 42 5.40 39.52 -8.75
N LEU A 43 4.73 38.47 -9.25
CA LEU A 43 4.30 37.32 -8.44
C LEU A 43 5.48 36.56 -7.82
N LEU A 44 6.67 36.67 -8.41
CA LEU A 44 7.90 36.06 -7.88
C LEU A 44 8.56 36.89 -6.78
N THR A 45 8.15 38.14 -6.61
CA THR A 45 8.68 39.07 -5.59
C THR A 45 7.66 39.37 -4.50
N ALA A 46 6.36 39.29 -4.81
CA ALA A 46 5.28 39.57 -3.87
C ALA A 46 5.25 38.61 -2.67
N ASN A 47 5.56 37.32 -2.89
CA ASN A 47 5.56 36.32 -1.83
C ASN A 47 6.59 35.21 -2.12
N ALA A 48 7.53 34.97 -1.19
CA ALA A 48 8.59 33.98 -1.37
C ALA A 48 8.06 32.54 -1.49
N SER A 49 6.95 32.21 -0.82
CA SER A 49 6.28 30.91 -0.94
C SER A 49 5.57 30.74 -2.28
N LEU A 50 4.90 31.78 -2.77
CA LEU A 50 4.31 31.79 -4.11
C LEU A 50 5.40 31.64 -5.17
N ALA A 51 6.50 32.39 -5.06
CA ALA A 51 7.64 32.32 -5.96
C ALA A 51 8.23 30.91 -6.04
N ARG A 52 8.44 30.25 -4.89
CA ARG A 52 8.85 28.84 -4.84
C ARG A 52 7.83 27.95 -5.56
N SER A 53 6.55 28.04 -5.20
CA SER A 53 5.49 27.22 -5.80
C SER A 53 5.41 27.37 -7.33
N LEU A 54 5.49 28.60 -7.85
CA LEU A 54 5.49 28.87 -9.29
C LEU A 54 6.73 28.30 -9.98
N ARG A 55 7.93 28.46 -9.39
CA ARG A 55 9.17 27.89 -9.93
C ARG A 55 9.13 26.37 -9.96
N THR A 56 8.70 25.74 -8.87
CA THR A 56 8.53 24.28 -8.77
C THR A 56 7.54 23.78 -9.82
N ARG A 57 6.36 24.41 -9.92
CA ARG A 57 5.34 24.04 -10.93
C ARG A 57 5.85 24.21 -12.36
N ALA A 58 6.61 25.28 -12.65
CA ALA A 58 7.23 25.48 -13.94
C ALA A 58 8.32 24.43 -14.23
N GLY A 59 9.11 24.06 -13.23
CA GLY A 59 10.13 23.01 -13.31
C GLY A 59 9.56 21.65 -13.71
N ARG A 60 8.40 21.27 -13.16
CA ARG A 60 7.70 20.03 -13.48
C ARG A 60 7.37 19.84 -14.96
N TRP A 61 7.18 20.94 -15.70
CA TRP A 61 6.87 20.90 -17.13
C TRP A 61 8.12 20.90 -18.04
N ARG A 62 9.33 20.98 -17.47
CA ARG A 62 10.58 20.85 -18.24
C ARG A 62 10.83 19.39 -18.62
N ARG A 63 11.52 19.18 -19.75
CA ARG A 63 11.96 17.84 -20.19
C ARG A 63 13.00 17.23 -19.25
N LEU A 64 13.86 18.06 -18.65
CA LEU A 64 14.81 17.63 -17.63
C LEU A 64 14.10 17.37 -16.31
N TRP A 65 14.66 16.44 -15.54
CA TRP A 65 14.29 16.19 -14.16
C TRP A 65 14.75 17.33 -13.25
N THR A 66 13.89 17.71 -12.31
CA THR A 66 14.10 18.82 -11.37
C THR A 66 13.66 18.42 -9.97
N ASP A 67 14.03 19.20 -8.97
CA ASP A 67 13.54 19.09 -7.59
C ASP A 67 12.01 19.18 -7.45
N GLY A 68 11.33 19.73 -8.46
CA GLY A 68 9.88 19.73 -8.51
C GLY A 68 9.26 18.37 -8.83
N ASP A 69 10.03 17.42 -9.35
CA ASP A 69 9.53 16.12 -9.81
C ASP A 69 9.62 15.02 -8.75
N GLY A 70 9.83 15.36 -7.48
CA GLY A 70 10.01 14.41 -6.38
C GLY A 70 11.39 14.57 -5.75
N VAL A 71 11.99 13.48 -5.27
CA VAL A 71 13.39 13.53 -4.81
C VAL A 71 14.28 13.28 -6.02
N VAL A 72 14.73 14.36 -6.64
CA VAL A 72 15.66 14.33 -7.78
C VAL A 72 16.88 15.16 -7.39
N ALA A 73 17.80 14.54 -6.67
CA ALA A 73 19.01 15.17 -6.16
C ALA A 73 20.21 14.27 -6.46
N LEU A 74 20.44 14.08 -7.76
CA LEU A 74 21.54 13.29 -8.28
C LEU A 74 22.86 13.87 -7.75
N SER A 75 23.58 13.06 -6.97
CA SER A 75 24.91 13.41 -6.45
C SER A 75 24.95 14.61 -5.49
N ASP A 76 23.83 15.02 -4.89
CA ASP A 76 23.84 15.97 -3.76
C ASP A 76 24.24 15.21 -2.47
N PRO A 77 25.42 15.47 -1.88
CA PRO A 77 25.89 14.72 -0.73
C PRO A 77 24.94 14.81 0.48
N ASN A 78 24.29 15.96 0.69
CA ASN A 78 23.40 16.16 1.83
C ASN A 78 22.12 15.32 1.69
N VAL A 79 21.58 15.24 0.47
CA VAL A 79 20.40 14.42 0.21
C VAL A 79 20.74 12.94 0.29
N ILE A 80 21.87 12.52 -0.25
CA ILE A 80 22.34 11.13 -0.18
C ILE A 80 22.56 10.71 1.27
N GLU A 81 23.21 11.54 2.09
CA GLU A 81 23.39 11.28 3.52
C GLU A 81 22.03 11.17 4.24
N ALA A 82 21.10 12.07 3.95
CA ALA A 82 19.75 12.03 4.53
C ALA A 82 18.96 10.77 4.11
N LEU A 83 19.19 10.26 2.89
CA LEU A 83 18.57 9.05 2.36
C LEU A 83 19.24 7.75 2.84
N ALA A 84 20.52 7.79 3.26
CA ALA A 84 21.27 6.61 3.69
C ALA A 84 20.56 5.84 4.82
N ARG A 85 19.98 6.56 5.80
CA ARG A 85 19.18 5.97 6.90
C ARG A 85 17.84 5.36 6.46
N HIS A 86 17.45 5.55 5.20
CA HIS A 86 16.21 5.05 4.61
C HIS A 86 16.45 3.90 3.64
N ARG A 87 17.70 3.46 3.46
CA ARG A 87 18.00 2.25 2.69
C ARG A 87 17.38 1.00 3.35
N PRO A 88 16.96 -0.02 2.56
CA PRO A 88 16.39 -1.26 3.10
C PRO A 88 17.31 -2.03 4.05
N THR A 89 18.63 -1.81 3.98
CA THR A 89 19.61 -2.38 4.91
C THR A 89 19.69 -1.63 6.24
N ALA A 90 19.37 -0.33 6.25
CA ALA A 90 19.42 0.51 7.45
C ALA A 90 18.09 0.54 8.21
N ARG A 91 16.97 0.53 7.47
CA ARG A 91 15.62 0.72 8.02
C ARG A 91 14.69 -0.44 7.66
N PRO A 92 13.92 -0.96 8.63
CA PRO A 92 12.95 -2.01 8.36
C PRO A 92 11.73 -1.50 7.57
N TYR A 93 11.37 -2.23 6.51
CA TYR A 93 10.18 -1.96 5.68
C TYR A 93 9.19 -3.13 5.68
N SER A 94 7.91 -2.84 5.48
CA SER A 94 6.92 -3.86 5.15
C SER A 94 6.86 -4.09 3.65
N ALA A 95 6.36 -5.26 3.24
CA ALA A 95 6.11 -5.56 1.84
C ALA A 95 5.22 -4.48 1.18
N THR A 96 4.13 -4.09 1.84
CA THR A 96 3.22 -3.04 1.38
C THR A 96 3.91 -1.68 1.19
N ALA A 97 4.90 -1.35 2.03
CA ALA A 97 5.68 -0.13 1.90
C ALA A 97 6.60 -0.19 0.68
N LEU A 98 7.28 -1.32 0.46
CA LEU A 98 8.18 -1.52 -0.69
C LEU A 98 7.41 -1.52 -2.01
N GLN A 99 6.23 -2.16 -2.05
CA GLN A 99 5.34 -2.20 -3.20
C GLN A 99 4.91 -0.80 -3.68
N GLN A 100 4.86 0.21 -2.79
CA GLN A 100 4.57 1.59 -3.20
C GLN A 100 5.57 2.12 -4.23
N PHE A 101 6.81 1.63 -4.20
CA PHE A 101 7.86 2.08 -5.12
C PHE A 101 7.52 1.71 -6.56
N ALA A 102 7.10 0.46 -6.80
CA ALA A 102 6.68 -0.02 -8.11
C ALA A 102 5.51 0.81 -8.67
N VAL A 103 4.56 1.18 -7.80
CA VAL A 103 3.43 2.05 -8.18
C VAL A 103 3.92 3.45 -8.55
N CYS A 104 4.73 4.08 -7.69
CA CYS A 104 5.35 5.39 -7.93
C CYS A 104 6.48 5.65 -6.90
N PRO A 105 7.73 5.90 -7.30
CA PRO A 105 8.83 6.16 -6.36
C PRO A 105 8.57 7.34 -5.41
N TYR A 106 7.95 8.41 -5.89
CA TYR A 106 7.60 9.53 -5.00
C TYR A 106 6.46 9.19 -4.03
N ARG A 107 5.52 8.30 -4.41
CA ARG A 107 4.53 7.77 -3.47
C ARG A 107 5.22 6.98 -2.36
N PHE A 108 6.24 6.18 -2.69
CA PHE A 108 7.08 5.51 -1.70
C PHE A 108 7.77 6.51 -0.76
N VAL A 109 8.30 7.63 -1.27
CA VAL A 109 8.88 8.68 -0.40
C VAL A 109 7.84 9.22 0.59
N LEU A 110 6.66 9.63 0.10
CA LEU A 110 5.63 10.24 0.93
C LEU A 110 5.05 9.25 1.95
N TYR A 111 4.77 8.02 1.51
CA TYR A 111 4.17 6.96 2.32
C TYR A 111 5.18 6.26 3.22
N SER A 112 6.27 5.73 2.66
CA SER A 112 7.18 4.83 3.35
C SER A 112 8.26 5.57 4.10
N ILE A 113 8.80 6.66 3.55
CA ILE A 113 9.90 7.43 4.16
C ILE A 113 9.33 8.46 5.14
N HIS A 114 8.52 9.40 4.65
CA HIS A 114 7.96 10.50 5.42
C HIS A 114 6.75 10.11 6.28
N ARG A 115 6.09 8.98 5.98
CA ARG A 115 4.90 8.49 6.70
C ARG A 115 3.77 9.53 6.74
N ILE A 116 3.61 10.27 5.65
CA ILE A 116 2.49 11.20 5.48
C ILE A 116 1.23 10.37 5.26
N ALA A 117 0.31 10.44 6.21
CA ALA A 117 -0.99 9.80 6.14
C ALA A 117 -2.10 10.86 6.17
N ARG A 118 -3.27 10.50 5.64
CA ARG A 118 -4.46 11.33 5.83
C ARG A 118 -4.80 11.39 7.30
N ARG A 119 -5.17 12.59 7.77
CA ARG A 119 -5.70 12.75 9.13
C ARG A 119 -7.02 12.00 9.22
N LEU A 120 -7.12 11.10 10.20
CA LEU A 120 -8.37 10.45 10.55
C LEU A 120 -9.24 11.47 11.30
N GLU A 121 -10.44 11.71 10.81
CA GLU A 121 -11.47 12.47 11.52
C GLU A 121 -12.39 11.47 12.23
N THR A 122 -12.60 11.66 13.53
CA THR A 122 -13.44 10.79 14.35
C THR A 122 -14.90 11.20 14.15
N VAL A 123 -15.53 10.68 13.11
CA VAL A 123 -16.96 10.84 12.83
C VAL A 123 -17.62 9.47 12.84
N ALA A 124 -18.86 9.40 13.33
CA ALA A 124 -19.67 8.19 13.25
C ALA A 124 -19.70 7.73 11.79
N ILE A 125 -19.32 6.47 11.56
CA ILE A 125 -19.25 5.97 10.19
C ILE A 125 -20.66 5.70 9.67
N GLU A 126 -20.95 6.14 8.44
CA GLU A 126 -22.18 5.74 7.75
C GLU A 126 -22.06 4.33 7.17
N ARG A 127 -20.83 3.94 6.80
CA ARG A 127 -20.50 2.67 6.15
C ARG A 127 -19.05 2.28 6.49
N MET A 128 -18.81 1.00 6.73
CA MET A 128 -17.44 0.48 6.88
C MET A 128 -16.64 0.70 5.60
N ASP A 129 -15.45 1.30 5.71
CA ASP A 129 -14.48 1.34 4.63
C ASP A 129 -13.79 -0.03 4.43
N ALA A 130 -13.03 -0.15 3.35
CA ALA A 130 -12.36 -1.41 3.01
C ALA A 130 -11.31 -1.82 4.06
N LEU A 131 -10.64 -0.86 4.70
CA LEU A 131 -9.61 -1.11 5.70
C LEU A 131 -10.22 -1.66 7.00
N THR A 132 -11.32 -1.06 7.44
CA THR A 132 -12.09 -1.49 8.61
C THR A 132 -12.68 -2.87 8.40
N ARG A 133 -13.29 -3.12 7.22
CA ARG A 133 -13.78 -4.45 6.84
C ARG A 133 -12.67 -5.49 6.88
N GLY A 134 -11.51 -5.16 6.29
CA GLY A 134 -10.33 -6.03 6.34
C GLY A 134 -9.90 -6.34 7.76
N SER A 135 -9.74 -5.32 8.59
CA SER A 135 -9.31 -5.47 9.99
C SER A 135 -10.25 -6.38 10.79
N LEU A 136 -11.57 -6.23 10.65
CA LEU A 136 -12.56 -7.10 11.29
C LEU A 136 -12.42 -8.57 10.86
N VAL A 137 -12.23 -8.81 9.55
CA VAL A 137 -12.05 -10.18 9.02
C VAL A 137 -10.78 -10.82 9.58
N HIS A 138 -9.64 -10.13 9.50
CA HIS A 138 -8.36 -10.67 9.95
C HIS A 138 -8.35 -10.91 11.47
N GLU A 139 -8.86 -9.97 12.29
CA GLU A 139 -8.96 -10.16 13.73
C GLU A 139 -9.91 -11.33 14.10
N THR A 140 -11.02 -11.49 13.38
CA THR A 140 -11.93 -12.64 13.56
C THR A 140 -11.23 -13.96 13.22
N GLN A 141 -10.54 -14.02 12.08
CA GLN A 141 -9.81 -15.21 11.64
C GLN A 141 -8.72 -15.59 12.66
N PHE A 142 -7.96 -14.61 13.16
CA PHE A 142 -6.94 -14.82 14.18
C PHE A 142 -7.52 -15.46 15.45
N ARG A 143 -8.59 -14.87 16.00
CA ARG A 143 -9.23 -15.38 17.22
C ARG A 143 -9.82 -16.77 17.02
N LEU A 144 -10.54 -16.96 15.92
CA LEU A 144 -11.15 -18.24 15.59
C LEU A 144 -10.09 -19.34 15.45
N LEU A 145 -9.06 -19.12 14.63
CA LEU A 145 -8.02 -20.12 14.41
C LEU A 145 -7.22 -20.42 15.70
N SER A 146 -6.97 -19.41 16.53
CA SER A 146 -6.34 -19.58 17.83
C SER A 146 -7.17 -20.47 18.77
N GLU A 147 -8.49 -20.26 18.80
CA GLU A 147 -9.40 -21.07 19.61
C GLU A 147 -9.53 -22.51 19.07
N LEU A 148 -9.65 -22.68 17.75
CA LEU A 148 -9.68 -24.00 17.12
C LEU A 148 -8.40 -24.78 17.38
N ARG A 149 -7.24 -24.12 17.40
CA ARG A 149 -5.96 -24.71 17.78
C ARG A 149 -6.00 -25.21 19.22
N ALA A 150 -6.49 -24.40 20.17
CA ALA A 150 -6.60 -24.78 21.57
C ALA A 150 -7.58 -25.95 21.80
N LEU A 151 -8.63 -26.05 20.99
CA LEU A 151 -9.62 -27.13 21.04
C LEU A 151 -9.23 -28.40 20.26
N GLY A 152 -8.09 -28.41 19.57
CA GLY A 152 -7.67 -29.54 18.74
C GLY A 152 -8.56 -29.77 17.52
N LEU A 153 -9.15 -28.72 16.96
CA LEU A 153 -10.09 -28.77 15.83
C LEU A 153 -9.43 -28.39 14.48
N LEU A 154 -8.11 -28.22 14.44
CA LEU A 154 -7.35 -28.00 13.22
C LEU A 154 -6.65 -29.30 12.77
N PRO A 155 -6.57 -29.59 11.45
CA PRO A 155 -7.13 -28.81 10.34
C PRO A 155 -8.67 -28.88 10.27
N ILE A 156 -9.27 -27.89 9.61
CA ILE A 156 -10.71 -27.89 9.34
C ILE A 156 -10.98 -28.89 8.23
N HIS A 157 -11.99 -29.75 8.40
CA HIS A 157 -12.39 -30.76 7.41
C HIS A 157 -13.91 -30.98 7.46
N SER A 158 -14.47 -31.66 6.47
CA SER A 158 -15.92 -31.89 6.36
C SER A 158 -16.55 -32.45 7.66
N GLY A 159 -15.87 -33.40 8.31
CA GLY A 159 -16.34 -34.02 9.56
C GLY A 159 -16.39 -33.09 10.79
N ASN A 160 -15.66 -31.98 10.84
CA ASN A 160 -15.70 -31.03 11.96
C ASN A 160 -16.30 -29.66 11.60
N LEU A 161 -16.58 -29.41 10.31
CA LEU A 161 -17.03 -28.12 9.79
C LEU A 161 -18.27 -27.59 10.51
N SER A 162 -19.29 -28.42 10.77
CA SER A 162 -20.50 -27.96 11.46
C SER A 162 -20.21 -27.41 12.86
N ARG A 163 -19.29 -28.04 13.59
CA ARG A 163 -18.84 -27.56 14.91
C ARG A 163 -18.01 -26.28 14.78
N VAL A 164 -17.13 -26.22 13.78
CA VAL A 164 -16.30 -25.04 13.51
C VAL A 164 -17.16 -23.82 13.15
N VAL A 165 -18.22 -23.98 12.36
CA VAL A 165 -19.14 -22.89 12.00
C VAL A 165 -19.83 -22.29 13.23
N ILE A 166 -20.26 -23.12 14.19
CA ILE A 166 -20.87 -22.63 15.44
C ILE A 166 -19.87 -21.77 16.24
N ILE A 167 -18.61 -22.22 16.34
CA ILE A 167 -17.55 -21.45 17.02
C ILE A 167 -17.27 -20.15 16.26
N ALA A 168 -17.20 -20.22 14.94
CA ALA A 168 -16.96 -19.07 14.08
C ALA A 168 -18.04 -18.00 14.20
N ASP A 169 -19.32 -18.39 14.22
CA ASP A 169 -20.43 -17.46 14.39
C ASP A 169 -20.35 -16.76 15.76
N ARG A 170 -20.06 -17.51 16.84
CA ARG A 170 -19.89 -16.92 18.18
C ARG A 170 -18.74 -15.93 18.23
N VAL A 171 -17.55 -16.32 17.74
CA VAL A 171 -16.36 -15.45 17.71
C VAL A 171 -16.63 -14.20 16.86
N PHE A 172 -17.33 -14.36 15.74
CA PHE A 172 -17.68 -13.24 14.87
C PHE A 172 -18.68 -12.28 15.54
N ASP A 173 -19.69 -12.79 16.25
CA ASP A 173 -20.66 -11.96 16.99
C ASP A 173 -19.97 -11.09 18.04
N GLU A 174 -19.03 -11.67 18.80
CA GLU A 174 -18.23 -10.95 19.79
C GLU A 174 -17.37 -9.85 19.15
N MET A 175 -16.76 -10.15 18.00
CA MET A 175 -15.94 -9.18 17.26
C MET A 175 -16.77 -8.07 16.63
N ALA A 176 -17.92 -8.41 16.04
CA ALA A 176 -18.85 -7.46 15.44
C ALA A 176 -19.38 -6.48 16.48
N GLU A 177 -19.72 -6.97 17.68
CA GLU A 177 -20.19 -6.12 18.78
C GLU A 177 -19.11 -5.15 19.25
N ARG A 178 -17.88 -5.63 19.46
CA ARG A 178 -16.74 -4.77 19.83
C ARG A 178 -16.51 -3.67 18.78
N TYR A 179 -16.52 -4.03 17.50
CA TYR A 179 -16.34 -3.05 16.42
C TYR A 179 -17.52 -2.05 16.35
N ARG A 180 -18.74 -2.49 16.66
CA ARG A 180 -19.92 -1.62 16.73
C ARG A 180 -19.78 -0.57 17.83
N GLU A 181 -19.26 -0.97 18.99
CA GLU A 181 -18.97 -0.06 20.11
C GLU A 181 -17.87 0.95 19.75
N GLU A 182 -16.77 0.48 19.15
CA GLU A 182 -15.63 1.33 18.78
C GLU A 182 -15.97 2.34 17.67
N LEU A 183 -16.77 1.93 16.68
CA LEU A 183 -17.04 2.73 15.47
C LEU A 183 -18.33 3.55 15.53
N ALA A 184 -19.24 3.22 16.46
CA ALA A 184 -20.53 3.89 16.67
C ALA A 184 -21.26 4.19 15.33
N PRO A 185 -21.70 3.16 14.59
CA PRO A 185 -22.25 3.34 13.24
C PRO A 185 -23.50 4.23 13.27
N ALA A 186 -23.52 5.25 12.40
CA ALA A 186 -24.60 6.24 12.36
C ALA A 186 -25.93 5.65 11.86
N ILE A 187 -25.86 4.59 11.04
CA ILE A 187 -27.03 3.97 10.39
C ILE A 187 -27.04 2.46 10.70
N PRO A 188 -27.75 2.01 11.75
CA PRO A 188 -27.73 0.62 12.21
C PRO A 188 -28.04 -0.40 11.11
N ARG A 189 -29.04 -0.13 10.26
CA ARG A 189 -29.42 -1.03 9.18
C ARG A 189 -28.32 -1.27 8.14
N ILE A 190 -27.48 -0.25 7.86
CA ILE A 190 -26.35 -0.42 6.93
C ILE A 190 -25.28 -1.28 7.61
N TRP A 191 -24.99 -1.01 8.87
CA TRP A 191 -24.07 -1.81 9.68
C TRP A 191 -24.47 -3.29 9.69
N ASP A 192 -25.70 -3.60 10.09
CA ASP A 192 -26.22 -4.97 10.20
C ASP A 192 -26.09 -5.73 8.87
N SER A 193 -26.46 -5.07 7.76
CA SER A 193 -26.30 -5.66 6.42
C SER A 193 -24.84 -5.96 6.08
N GLN A 194 -23.91 -5.07 6.41
CA GLN A 194 -22.49 -5.31 6.13
C GLN A 194 -21.89 -6.39 7.03
N ILE A 195 -22.37 -6.52 8.27
CA ILE A 195 -21.97 -7.60 9.18
C ILE A 195 -22.43 -8.96 8.65
N GLU A 196 -23.67 -9.06 8.15
CA GLU A 196 -24.16 -10.30 7.53
C GLU A 196 -23.37 -10.66 6.25
N ASP A 197 -22.99 -9.68 5.42
CA ASP A 197 -22.10 -9.93 4.28
C ASP A 197 -20.76 -10.54 4.72
N ILE A 198 -20.18 -10.06 5.82
CA ILE A 198 -18.91 -10.59 6.35
C ILE A 198 -19.11 -11.99 6.94
N ARG A 199 -20.25 -12.24 7.62
CA ARG A 199 -20.59 -13.56 8.14
C ARG A 199 -20.67 -14.59 7.01
N TRP A 200 -21.27 -14.22 5.88
CA TRP A 200 -21.35 -15.08 4.70
C TRP A 200 -19.97 -15.36 4.12
N ASP A 201 -19.12 -14.33 3.98
CA ASP A 201 -17.73 -14.48 3.56
C ASP A 201 -16.96 -15.43 4.49
N LEU A 202 -17.09 -15.27 5.81
CA LEU A 202 -16.43 -16.12 6.81
C LEU A 202 -16.84 -17.58 6.66
N ARG A 203 -18.15 -17.84 6.51
CA ARG A 203 -18.67 -19.20 6.31
C ARG A 203 -18.25 -19.80 4.97
N GLY A 204 -18.12 -18.98 3.91
CA GLY A 204 -17.59 -19.41 2.62
C GLY A 204 -16.11 -19.78 2.71
N TRP A 205 -15.31 -18.94 3.37
CA TRP A 205 -13.90 -19.22 3.65
C TRP A 205 -13.71 -20.52 4.44
N LEU A 206 -14.53 -20.79 5.47
CA LEU A 206 -14.48 -22.05 6.22
C LEU A 206 -14.79 -23.28 5.36
N ARG A 207 -15.74 -23.16 4.43
CA ARG A 207 -16.03 -24.24 3.45
C ARG A 207 -14.82 -24.52 2.59
N GLU A 208 -14.14 -23.50 2.07
CA GLU A 208 -12.91 -23.66 1.28
C GLU A 208 -11.76 -24.26 2.09
N MET A 209 -11.57 -23.79 3.33
CA MET A 209 -10.58 -24.36 4.25
C MET A 209 -10.83 -25.85 4.53
N SER A 210 -12.10 -26.30 4.50
CA SER A 210 -12.50 -27.69 4.72
C SER A 210 -12.32 -28.62 3.51
N GLN A 211 -11.98 -28.07 2.34
CA GLN A 211 -11.84 -28.85 1.11
C GLN A 211 -10.69 -29.86 1.22
N PRO A 212 -10.82 -31.06 0.61
CA PRO A 212 -9.78 -32.11 0.68
C PRO A 212 -8.39 -31.65 0.22
N ALA A 213 -8.32 -30.71 -0.73
CA ALA A 213 -7.05 -30.14 -1.21
C ALA A 213 -6.24 -29.44 -0.09
N ASN A 214 -6.90 -28.97 0.96
CA ASN A 214 -6.27 -28.34 2.12
C ASN A 214 -5.97 -29.31 3.27
N ALA A 215 -6.47 -30.55 3.22
CA ALA A 215 -6.39 -31.49 4.36
C ALA A 215 -4.95 -31.86 4.77
N ALA A 216 -3.99 -31.80 3.84
CA ALA A 216 -2.59 -32.07 4.12
C ALA A 216 -1.88 -30.93 4.88
N TRP A 217 -2.45 -29.73 4.89
CA TRP A 217 -1.88 -28.54 5.49
C TRP A 217 -2.61 -28.23 6.80
N THR A 218 -1.85 -28.18 7.91
CA THR A 218 -2.41 -27.83 9.22
C THR A 218 -2.08 -26.38 9.53
N PRO A 219 -3.08 -25.48 9.73
CA PRO A 219 -2.84 -24.13 10.21
C PRO A 219 -2.20 -24.14 11.60
N ARG A 220 -1.10 -23.40 11.79
CA ARG A 220 -0.26 -23.50 13.00
C ARG A 220 0.06 -22.16 13.64
N TRP A 221 0.34 -21.12 12.83
CA TRP A 221 0.64 -19.77 13.30
C TRP A 221 -0.29 -18.76 12.64
N PHE A 222 -0.74 -17.76 13.40
CA PHE A 222 -1.77 -16.80 12.95
C PHE A 222 -1.37 -15.38 13.32
N GLU A 223 -1.47 -14.40 12.41
CA GLU A 223 -0.99 -13.03 12.66
C GLU A 223 0.46 -13.01 13.20
N LEU A 224 1.32 -13.87 12.63
CA LEU A 224 2.71 -14.03 13.06
C LEU A 224 3.51 -12.77 12.73
N SER A 225 3.81 -11.96 13.74
CA SER A 225 4.38 -10.63 13.55
C SER A 225 5.87 -10.54 13.83
N PHE A 226 6.53 -9.62 13.16
CA PHE A 226 7.96 -9.32 13.30
C PHE A 226 8.22 -7.83 13.06
N GLY A 227 9.06 -7.19 13.87
CA GLY A 227 9.40 -5.77 13.71
C GLY A 227 8.25 -4.78 13.98
N LEU A 228 7.19 -5.23 14.67
CA LEU A 228 6.00 -4.44 15.00
C LEU A 228 5.80 -4.34 16.52
N PRO A 229 5.44 -3.16 17.07
CA PRO A 229 5.17 -3.01 18.50
C PRO A 229 4.12 -4.00 19.01
N MET A 230 4.24 -4.44 20.28
CA MET A 230 3.22 -5.26 20.95
C MET A 230 2.06 -4.36 21.37
N ALA A 231 1.03 -4.27 20.53
CA ALA A 231 -0.18 -3.48 20.82
C ALA A 231 -1.47 -4.30 20.82
N ARG A 232 -1.43 -5.57 20.41
CA ARG A 232 -2.59 -6.46 20.26
C ARG A 232 -2.22 -7.89 20.66
N GLU A 233 -3.23 -8.74 20.88
CA GLU A 233 -3.03 -10.19 20.94
C GLU A 233 -2.37 -10.66 19.63
N LYS A 234 -1.30 -11.45 19.74
CA LYS A 234 -0.56 -11.99 18.59
C LYS A 234 -0.17 -13.43 18.85
N ASP A 235 0.30 -14.13 17.82
CA ASP A 235 0.88 -15.46 17.99
C ASP A 235 2.08 -15.41 18.96
N PRO A 236 2.22 -16.38 19.89
CA PRO A 236 3.35 -16.47 20.81
C PRO A 236 4.73 -16.49 20.14
N ASP A 237 4.84 -16.97 18.90
CA ASP A 237 6.09 -17.01 18.14
C ASP A 237 6.43 -15.66 17.46
N SER A 238 5.63 -14.62 17.68
CA SER A 238 5.89 -13.26 17.20
C SER A 238 7.14 -12.63 17.85
N ARG A 239 7.84 -11.78 17.10
CA ARG A 239 9.02 -11.04 17.58
C ARG A 239 8.85 -9.54 17.45
N ASN A 240 9.40 -8.77 18.40
CA ASN A 240 9.44 -7.31 18.31
C ASN A 240 10.51 -6.81 17.34
N ASP A 241 11.59 -7.57 17.19
CA ASP A 241 12.68 -7.23 16.30
C ASP A 241 12.31 -7.48 14.84
N PRO A 242 12.75 -6.61 13.92
CA PRO A 242 12.68 -6.89 12.49
C PRO A 242 13.45 -8.15 12.13
N VAL A 243 13.02 -8.82 11.06
CA VAL A 243 13.77 -9.94 10.49
C VAL A 243 14.76 -9.41 9.46
N GLU A 244 15.96 -9.97 9.45
CA GLU A 244 16.95 -9.72 8.41
C GLU A 244 16.88 -10.85 7.36
N LEU A 245 16.68 -10.47 6.09
CA LEU A 245 16.70 -11.38 4.95
C LEU A 245 18.06 -11.35 4.26
N ALA A 246 18.26 -12.23 3.28
CA ALA A 246 19.48 -12.27 2.48
C ALA A 246 19.81 -10.88 1.88
N GLY A 247 21.10 -10.51 1.93
CA GLY A 247 21.56 -9.19 1.49
C GLY A 247 21.42 -8.08 2.54
N GLY A 248 21.14 -8.44 3.80
CA GLY A 248 21.08 -7.50 4.93
C GLY A 248 19.79 -6.68 4.98
N MET A 249 18.78 -7.04 4.19
CA MET A 249 17.52 -6.32 4.15
C MET A 249 16.75 -6.54 5.45
N ARG A 250 16.33 -5.45 6.08
CA ARG A 250 15.51 -5.49 7.29
C ARG A 250 14.04 -5.39 6.90
N VAL A 251 13.23 -6.34 7.35
CA VAL A 251 11.79 -6.38 7.08
C VAL A 251 10.97 -6.45 8.36
N ARG A 252 9.76 -5.89 8.29
CA ARG A 252 8.75 -5.95 9.35
C ARG A 252 7.38 -6.25 8.76
N GLY A 253 6.51 -6.90 9.52
CA GLY A 253 5.19 -7.24 9.04
C GLY A 253 4.44 -8.19 9.97
N ALA A 254 3.32 -8.67 9.47
CA ALA A 254 2.53 -9.74 10.07
C ALA A 254 2.11 -10.68 8.93
N ILE A 255 2.23 -11.98 9.18
CA ILE A 255 1.81 -13.04 8.27
C ILE A 255 0.46 -13.55 8.78
N ASP A 256 -0.59 -13.42 7.97
CA ASP A 256 -1.95 -13.75 8.41
C ASP A 256 -2.06 -15.20 8.90
N MET A 257 -1.48 -16.14 8.14
CA MET A 257 -1.48 -17.54 8.52
C MET A 257 -0.28 -18.30 7.93
N VAL A 258 0.34 -19.16 8.75
CA VAL A 258 1.32 -20.15 8.31
C VAL A 258 0.80 -21.55 8.62
N GLU A 259 0.81 -22.39 7.59
CA GLU A 259 0.38 -23.79 7.65
C GLU A 259 1.60 -24.72 7.55
N GLU A 260 1.47 -25.92 8.09
CA GLU A 260 2.52 -26.94 8.12
C GLU A 260 2.08 -28.24 7.46
N LYS A 261 2.99 -28.84 6.69
CA LYS A 261 2.88 -30.20 6.13
C LYS A 261 4.25 -30.86 6.15
N ALA A 262 4.40 -31.95 6.91
CA ALA A 262 5.63 -32.75 6.97
C ALA A 262 6.92 -31.91 7.19
N GLY A 263 6.89 -30.94 8.10
CA GLY A 263 8.03 -30.06 8.42
C GLY A 263 8.27 -28.91 7.43
N ARG A 264 7.52 -28.84 6.32
CA ARG A 264 7.50 -27.70 5.40
C ARG A 264 6.36 -26.75 5.72
N ILE A 265 6.52 -25.48 5.35
CA ILE A 265 5.52 -24.45 5.60
C ILE A 265 4.91 -23.88 4.32
N ARG A 266 3.63 -23.51 4.39
CA ARG A 266 2.91 -22.71 3.40
C ARG A 266 2.46 -21.41 4.03
N ILE A 267 2.73 -20.31 3.36
CA ILE A 267 2.34 -18.97 3.82
C ILE A 267 1.02 -18.60 3.16
N THR A 268 0.05 -18.12 3.92
CA THR A 268 -1.24 -17.65 3.40
C THR A 268 -1.41 -16.18 3.76
N ASP A 269 -1.65 -15.36 2.75
CA ASP A 269 -2.06 -13.97 2.90
C ASP A 269 -3.52 -13.86 2.42
N HIS A 270 -4.41 -13.51 3.34
CA HIS A 270 -5.84 -13.38 3.11
C HIS A 270 -6.15 -12.02 2.51
N LYS A 271 -6.89 -12.02 1.40
CA LYS A 271 -7.33 -10.82 0.69
C LYS A 271 -8.84 -10.71 0.77
N THR A 272 -9.33 -9.60 1.32
CA THR A 272 -10.78 -9.33 1.40
C THR A 272 -11.35 -8.61 0.18
N GLY A 273 -10.47 -8.13 -0.71
CA GLY A 273 -10.82 -7.41 -1.93
C GLY A 273 -11.21 -8.33 -3.10
N LYS A 274 -11.39 -7.72 -4.27
CA LYS A 274 -11.65 -8.44 -5.52
C LYS A 274 -10.35 -9.10 -6.02
N ALA A 275 -10.46 -10.34 -6.48
CA ALA A 275 -9.36 -11.02 -7.15
C ALA A 275 -9.02 -10.37 -8.50
N PRO A 276 -7.73 -10.27 -8.87
CA PRO A 276 -7.33 -9.85 -10.21
C PRO A 276 -7.82 -10.87 -11.25
N ALA A 277 -8.06 -10.39 -12.48
CA ALA A 277 -8.50 -11.25 -13.58
C ALA A 277 -7.46 -12.29 -13.99
N GLN A 278 -6.19 -12.02 -13.72
CA GLN A 278 -5.07 -12.93 -13.97
C GLN A 278 -4.27 -13.12 -12.68
N PRO A 279 -3.69 -14.31 -12.44
CA PRO A 279 -2.76 -14.53 -11.35
C PRO A 279 -1.61 -13.51 -11.42
N PRO A 280 -1.20 -12.93 -10.29
CA PRO A 280 0.01 -12.10 -10.28
C PRO A 280 1.24 -12.96 -10.60
N GLY A 281 2.24 -12.35 -11.24
CA GLY A 281 3.58 -12.94 -11.34
C GLY A 281 4.24 -13.11 -9.96
N LEU A 282 5.50 -13.56 -9.95
CA LEU A 282 6.26 -13.82 -8.71
C LEU A 282 6.38 -12.57 -7.84
N THR A 283 6.63 -11.41 -8.46
CA THR A 283 6.64 -10.10 -7.81
C THR A 283 5.52 -9.19 -8.29
N GLY A 284 4.77 -9.60 -9.32
CA GLY A 284 3.65 -8.84 -9.88
C GLY A 284 4.06 -7.43 -10.31
N HIS A 285 5.14 -7.31 -11.09
CA HIS A 285 5.73 -6.01 -11.48
C HIS A 285 6.23 -5.18 -10.29
N GLY A 286 6.67 -5.85 -9.22
CA GLY A 286 7.08 -5.23 -7.96
C GLY A 286 5.92 -4.82 -7.04
N GLU A 287 4.66 -5.08 -7.41
CA GLU A 287 3.47 -4.71 -6.62
C GLU A 287 2.94 -5.85 -5.74
N VAL A 288 3.49 -7.05 -5.84
CA VAL A 288 3.10 -8.24 -5.06
C VAL A 288 4.35 -8.87 -4.46
N LEU A 289 4.81 -8.32 -3.32
CA LEU A 289 6.03 -8.79 -2.65
C LEU A 289 5.75 -9.66 -1.42
N GLN A 290 4.54 -9.55 -0.86
CA GLN A 290 4.15 -10.26 0.36
C GLN A 290 4.42 -11.77 0.31
N PRO A 291 4.09 -12.53 -0.75
CA PRO A 291 4.23 -13.99 -0.73
C PRO A 291 5.67 -14.44 -0.50
N VAL A 292 6.61 -13.95 -1.31
CA VAL A 292 8.03 -14.33 -1.22
C VAL A 292 8.69 -13.71 0.02
N LEU A 293 8.37 -12.46 0.34
CA LEU A 293 8.96 -11.77 1.49
C LEU A 293 8.53 -12.43 2.81
N TYR A 294 7.25 -12.78 2.94
CA TYR A 294 6.74 -13.47 4.12
C TYR A 294 7.22 -14.91 4.19
N ALA A 295 7.42 -15.60 3.07
CA ALA A 295 8.05 -16.92 3.08
C ALA A 295 9.46 -16.88 3.68
N GLN A 296 10.32 -15.96 3.22
CA GLN A 296 11.67 -15.82 3.79
C GLN A 296 11.65 -15.38 5.26
N ALA A 297 10.71 -14.50 5.64
CA ALA A 297 10.56 -14.09 7.03
C ALA A 297 10.11 -15.26 7.92
N ALA A 298 9.16 -16.07 7.48
CA ALA A 298 8.68 -17.24 8.20
C ALA A 298 9.79 -18.30 8.37
N GLU A 299 10.61 -18.52 7.33
CA GLU A 299 11.78 -19.40 7.42
C GLU A 299 12.75 -18.97 8.52
N ALA A 300 13.07 -17.66 8.58
CA ALA A 300 13.95 -17.10 9.60
C ALA A 300 13.37 -17.13 11.02
N LEU A 301 12.04 -17.01 11.15
CA LEU A 301 11.35 -17.05 12.44
C LEU A 301 11.20 -18.48 12.97
N LEU A 302 10.81 -19.41 12.10
CA LEU A 302 10.33 -20.74 12.46
C LEU A 302 11.33 -21.87 12.18
N ALA A 303 12.46 -21.57 11.52
CA ALA A 303 13.49 -22.53 11.14
C ALA A 303 12.94 -23.73 10.31
N ARG A 304 11.98 -23.45 9.42
CA ARG A 304 11.31 -24.45 8.56
C ARG A 304 11.28 -23.96 7.12
N PRO A 305 11.57 -24.82 6.13
CA PRO A 305 11.60 -24.41 4.73
C PRO A 305 10.20 -24.11 4.20
N ALA A 306 10.06 -22.98 3.51
CA ALA A 306 8.84 -22.61 2.80
C ALA A 306 8.75 -23.37 1.48
N GLU A 307 7.64 -24.07 1.26
CA GLU A 307 7.33 -24.78 0.01
C GLU A 307 6.58 -23.87 -0.96
N SER A 308 5.57 -23.16 -0.46
CA SER A 308 4.74 -22.25 -1.25
C SER A 308 4.23 -21.08 -0.41
N ALA A 309 3.80 -20.04 -1.08
CA ALA A 309 2.94 -19.01 -0.52
C ALA A 309 1.67 -18.91 -1.35
N ARG A 310 0.56 -18.45 -0.76
CA ARG A 310 -0.69 -18.23 -1.48
C ARG A 310 -1.32 -16.91 -1.11
N LEU A 311 -1.86 -16.24 -2.14
CA LEU A 311 -2.80 -15.14 -1.98
C LEU A 311 -4.20 -15.74 -2.02
N PHE A 312 -4.91 -15.69 -0.90
CA PHE A 312 -6.24 -16.27 -0.78
C PHE A 312 -7.29 -15.17 -0.69
N PHE A 313 -8.02 -14.95 -1.78
CA PHE A 313 -9.12 -13.99 -1.85
C PHE A 313 -10.37 -14.55 -1.15
N CYS A 314 -10.40 -14.44 0.18
CA CYS A 314 -11.28 -15.18 1.08
C CYS A 314 -12.71 -14.63 1.22
N THR A 315 -13.24 -13.98 0.18
CA THR A 315 -14.58 -13.38 0.17
C THR A 315 -15.34 -13.78 -1.08
N GLU A 316 -16.66 -13.65 -1.07
CA GLU A 316 -17.54 -13.87 -2.23
C GLU A 316 -17.13 -12.96 -3.39
N ARG A 317 -16.80 -11.69 -3.11
CA ARG A 317 -16.28 -10.75 -4.11
C ARG A 317 -14.93 -11.15 -4.69
N GLY A 318 -14.13 -11.86 -3.89
CA GLY A 318 -12.89 -12.50 -4.29
C GLY A 318 -13.08 -13.82 -5.03
N GLY A 319 -14.32 -14.33 -5.10
CA GLY A 319 -14.65 -15.63 -5.68
C GLY A 319 -14.00 -16.80 -4.95
N TYR A 320 -13.53 -16.59 -3.72
CA TYR A 320 -12.73 -17.57 -2.97
C TYR A 320 -11.49 -18.08 -3.72
N GLN A 321 -10.94 -17.28 -4.63
CA GLN A 321 -9.81 -17.68 -5.48
C GLN A 321 -8.50 -17.72 -4.70
N SER A 322 -7.66 -18.71 -4.99
CA SER A 322 -6.30 -18.81 -4.46
C SER A 322 -5.28 -18.77 -5.60
N PHE A 323 -4.24 -17.96 -5.45
CA PHE A 323 -3.08 -17.96 -6.33
C PHE A 323 -1.87 -18.47 -5.54
N GLU A 324 -1.41 -19.67 -5.89
CA GLU A 324 -0.21 -20.26 -5.28
C GLU A 324 1.05 -19.81 -6.03
N ILE A 325 2.11 -19.55 -5.26
CA ILE A 325 3.44 -19.14 -5.71
C ILE A 325 4.44 -20.11 -5.09
N ALA A 326 5.21 -20.79 -5.93
CA ALA A 326 6.29 -21.66 -5.47
C ALA A 326 7.43 -20.81 -4.88
N ILE A 327 7.99 -21.24 -3.75
CA ILE A 327 9.12 -20.55 -3.11
C ILE A 327 10.42 -21.25 -3.48
N ASP A 328 10.86 -21.01 -4.71
CA ASP A 328 12.11 -21.51 -5.27
C ASP A 328 13.19 -20.43 -5.37
N ASP A 329 14.34 -20.78 -5.93
CA ASP A 329 15.47 -19.85 -6.10
C ASP A 329 15.12 -18.69 -7.05
N VAL A 330 14.25 -18.91 -8.03
CA VAL A 330 13.81 -17.86 -8.97
C VAL A 330 12.98 -16.82 -8.25
N ALA A 331 12.00 -17.24 -7.44
CA ALA A 331 11.18 -16.34 -6.63
C ALA A 331 12.05 -15.51 -5.67
N ARG A 332 13.01 -16.16 -5.01
CA ARG A 332 13.95 -15.50 -4.08
C ARG A 332 14.83 -14.48 -4.79
N GLU A 333 15.34 -14.81 -5.96
CA GLU A 333 16.17 -13.94 -6.78
C GLU A 333 15.37 -12.75 -7.33
N SER A 334 14.12 -12.96 -7.77
CA SER A 334 13.23 -11.87 -8.19
C SER A 334 12.98 -10.89 -7.05
N LEU A 335 12.67 -11.36 -5.84
CA LEU A 335 12.53 -10.48 -4.68
C LEU A 335 13.83 -9.72 -4.41
N ARG A 336 14.97 -10.41 -4.37
CA ARG A 336 16.29 -9.78 -4.14
C ARG A 336 16.58 -8.68 -5.16
N LYS A 337 16.26 -8.93 -6.44
CA LYS A 337 16.42 -7.97 -7.53
C LYS A 337 15.55 -6.72 -7.32
N VAL A 338 14.26 -6.88 -7.03
CA VAL A 338 13.35 -5.75 -6.76
C VAL A 338 13.90 -4.87 -5.63
N ILE A 339 14.31 -5.48 -4.51
CA ILE A 339 14.84 -4.75 -3.37
C ILE A 339 16.14 -4.02 -3.70
N MET A 340 17.05 -4.66 -4.45
CA MET A 340 18.30 -4.05 -4.90
C MET A 340 18.04 -2.82 -5.78
N LEU A 341 17.05 -2.86 -6.68
CA LEU A 341 16.68 -1.74 -7.54
C LEU A 341 16.07 -0.57 -6.73
N ILE A 342 15.28 -0.86 -5.69
CA ILE A 342 14.79 0.15 -4.73
C ILE A 342 15.96 0.78 -3.98
N ASP A 343 16.88 -0.03 -3.44
CA ASP A 343 18.05 0.47 -2.70
C ASP A 343 18.94 1.35 -3.58
N ARG A 344 19.19 0.94 -4.83
CA ARG A 344 19.94 1.72 -5.82
C ARG A 344 19.28 3.08 -6.07
N SER A 345 17.96 3.12 -6.23
CA SER A 345 17.23 4.37 -6.46
C SER A 345 17.31 5.33 -5.27
N ILE A 346 17.33 4.79 -4.04
CA ILE A 346 17.54 5.58 -2.82
C ILE A 346 18.97 6.10 -2.76
N LEU A 347 19.97 5.26 -3.07
CA LEU A 347 21.39 5.63 -3.07
C LEU A 347 21.71 6.70 -4.12
N ASP A 348 21.09 6.62 -5.30
CA ASP A 348 21.26 7.58 -6.39
C ASP A 348 20.51 8.90 -6.14
N GLY A 349 19.66 8.97 -5.11
CA GLY A 349 18.84 10.16 -4.81
C GLY A 349 17.80 10.45 -5.89
N PHE A 350 17.28 9.40 -6.54
CA PHE A 350 16.34 9.49 -7.66
C PHE A 350 15.05 8.72 -7.35
N LEU A 351 14.11 9.41 -6.71
CA LEU A 351 12.77 8.91 -6.39
C LEU A 351 11.71 9.87 -6.98
N PRO A 352 11.53 9.86 -8.32
CA PRO A 352 10.64 10.79 -9.00
C PRO A 352 9.15 10.44 -8.84
N ALA A 353 8.30 11.42 -9.12
CA ALA A 353 6.87 11.25 -9.34
C ALA A 353 6.65 10.57 -10.70
N ALA A 354 6.92 9.26 -10.74
CA ALA A 354 6.78 8.40 -11.91
C ALA A 354 5.69 7.34 -11.68
N PRO A 355 4.41 7.73 -11.69
CA PRO A 355 3.31 6.80 -11.51
C PRO A 355 3.20 5.82 -12.68
N ARG A 356 2.81 4.59 -12.40
CA ARG A 356 2.26 3.68 -13.43
C ARG A 356 0.91 4.20 -13.92
N GLU A 357 0.46 3.68 -15.05
CA GLU A 357 -0.85 4.04 -15.64
C GLU A 357 -2.00 3.85 -14.63
N GLY A 358 -2.87 4.86 -14.56
CA GLY A 358 -4.04 4.89 -13.67
C GLY A 358 -3.74 5.05 -12.18
N ALA A 359 -2.48 5.00 -11.72
CA ALA A 359 -2.16 5.06 -10.29
C ALA A 359 -2.52 6.39 -9.62
N CYS A 360 -2.53 7.49 -10.37
CA CYS A 360 -2.89 8.80 -9.85
C CYS A 360 -4.38 8.95 -9.51
N ALA A 361 -5.26 8.11 -10.07
CA ALA A 361 -6.71 8.22 -9.87
C ALA A 361 -7.14 7.97 -8.42
N TYR A 362 -6.45 7.08 -7.72
CA TYR A 362 -6.72 6.65 -6.33
C TYR A 362 -5.56 6.95 -5.38
N CYS A 363 -4.67 7.89 -5.75
CA CYS A 363 -3.53 8.27 -4.93
C CYS A 363 -3.90 9.38 -3.94
N ASP A 364 -3.74 9.12 -2.64
CA ASP A 364 -3.98 10.11 -1.57
C ASP A 364 -3.09 11.36 -1.69
N TYR A 365 -1.96 11.25 -2.39
CA TYR A 365 -1.00 12.34 -2.57
C TYR A 365 -1.28 13.22 -3.79
N ARG A 366 -2.41 13.03 -4.48
CA ARG A 366 -2.80 13.83 -5.65
C ARG A 366 -2.85 15.33 -5.34
N LEU A 367 -3.18 15.74 -4.11
CA LEU A 367 -3.16 17.15 -3.69
C LEU A 367 -1.74 17.75 -3.67
N ILE A 368 -0.70 16.94 -3.42
CA ILE A 368 0.71 17.37 -3.39
C ILE A 368 1.27 17.45 -4.82
N CYS A 369 0.95 16.45 -5.63
CA CYS A 369 1.47 16.31 -6.98
C CYS A 369 0.69 17.14 -8.02
N GLY A 370 -0.60 17.36 -7.79
CA GLY A 370 -1.53 17.88 -8.77
C GLY A 370 -2.02 16.80 -9.75
N PRO A 371 -2.91 17.16 -10.68
CA PRO A 371 -3.67 16.18 -11.46
C PRO A 371 -2.94 15.64 -12.71
N TYR A 372 -1.73 16.10 -13.02
CA TYR A 372 -1.09 15.90 -14.33
C TYR A 372 0.18 15.05 -14.31
N GLU A 373 0.57 14.42 -13.19
CA GLU A 373 1.86 13.71 -13.15
C GLU A 373 1.97 12.58 -14.16
N GLU A 374 0.90 11.80 -14.35
CA GLU A 374 0.83 10.76 -15.38
C GLU A 374 0.98 11.32 -16.80
N THR A 375 0.56 12.54 -17.07
CA THR A 375 0.83 13.21 -18.36
C THR A 375 2.25 13.77 -18.43
N ARG A 376 2.78 14.27 -17.32
CA ARG A 376 4.10 14.92 -17.25
C ARG A 376 5.23 13.93 -17.44
N ILE A 377 5.12 12.72 -16.91
CA ILE A 377 6.15 11.70 -16.99
C ILE A 377 6.54 11.41 -18.45
N HIS A 378 5.57 11.37 -19.36
CA HIS A 378 5.82 11.15 -20.80
C HIS A 378 6.62 12.27 -21.48
N ARG A 379 6.75 13.45 -20.85
CA ARG A 379 7.55 14.57 -21.35
C ARG A 379 8.96 14.58 -20.78
N LYS A 380 9.24 13.77 -19.76
CA LYS A 380 10.54 13.70 -19.08
C LYS A 380 11.52 12.84 -19.87
N ALA A 381 12.81 13.04 -19.62
CA ALA A 381 13.86 12.19 -20.18
C ALA A 381 13.76 10.78 -19.58
N SER A 382 13.61 9.76 -20.42
CA SER A 382 13.35 8.37 -20.01
C SER A 382 14.59 7.59 -19.61
N ASP A 383 15.79 8.07 -19.94
CA ASP A 383 17.08 7.43 -19.64
C ASP A 383 17.25 7.12 -18.14
N ARG A 384 16.66 7.96 -17.28
CA ARG A 384 16.72 7.79 -15.82
C ARG A 384 15.66 6.86 -15.24
N LEU A 385 14.67 6.43 -16.02
CA LEU A 385 13.62 5.52 -15.56
C LEU A 385 14.00 4.04 -15.70
N ALA A 386 15.13 3.71 -16.33
CA ALA A 386 15.55 2.33 -16.58
C ALA A 386 15.54 1.43 -15.34
N VAL A 387 15.92 1.94 -14.16
CA VAL A 387 15.89 1.18 -12.90
C VAL A 387 14.45 0.85 -12.45
N LEU A 388 13.54 1.80 -12.64
CA LEU A 388 12.12 1.61 -12.32
C LEU A 388 11.44 0.66 -13.32
N ASP A 389 11.77 0.80 -14.61
CA ASP A 389 11.25 -0.05 -15.67
C ASP A 389 11.75 -1.50 -15.48
N GLU A 390 13.04 -1.69 -15.20
CA GLU A 390 13.61 -3.00 -14.87
C GLU A 390 12.94 -3.64 -13.64
N LEU A 391 12.60 -2.84 -12.63
CA LEU A 391 11.88 -3.33 -11.45
C LEU A 391 10.47 -3.80 -11.83
N ARG A 392 9.76 -3.05 -12.66
CA ARG A 392 8.41 -3.39 -13.14
C ARG A 392 8.41 -4.56 -14.12
N GLU A 393 9.51 -4.81 -14.80
CA GLU A 393 9.69 -5.98 -15.68
C GLU A 393 10.15 -7.22 -14.92
N THR A 394 10.51 -7.09 -13.64
CA THR A 394 10.89 -8.25 -12.83
C THR A 394 9.68 -9.19 -12.66
N PRO A 395 9.82 -10.51 -12.93
CA PRO A 395 8.73 -11.48 -12.90
C PRO A 395 7.94 -11.49 -11.60
#